data_AF-A0A9W9JL66-F1
#
_entry.id   AF-A0A9W9JL66-F1
#
_cell.length_a   1.000
_cell.length_b   1.000
_cell.length_c   1.000
_cell.angle_alpha   90.00
_cell.angle_beta   90.00
_cell.angle_gamma   90.00
#
_symmetry.space_group_name_H-M   'P 1'
#
loop_
_entity.id
_entity.type
_entity.pdbx_description
1 polymer ?
#
loop_
_entity_poly.entity_id
_entity_poly.type
_entity_poly.pdbx_seq_one_letter_code
_entity_poly.pdbx_strand_id
1 'polypeptide(L)'
;MGLASEEQKLEKMRLYWPELGSKHEEQWDDCAPPGPVRQSREAQNVTRLEDVQSVYHQYIDGIMPPTLVTDEWRQMFLEVVESVCDEAATQDKEDEHFRVPMCHELGHFIKYADGVEDPDFPNSGICPFEPAFPIGVPEYAFPDHPAVLALPAPDVSVSREWLKEYLQSYILDESFIDGTLDRDLEVKVGFQTGLGSHREYDTWYSTYLYCRRSDDESDDESHDETLKD
;
A
#
# COMPACT_ATOMS: atom_id res chain seq x y z
N MET A 1 -15.37 -6.35 -29.86
CA MET A 1 -16.15 -5.10 -30.06
C MET A 1 -15.52 -4.33 -31.21
N GLY A 2 -16.27 -4.08 -32.30
CA GLY A 2 -15.79 -3.27 -33.44
C GLY A 2 -16.06 -1.79 -33.20
N LEU A 3 -15.12 -1.10 -32.56
CA LEU A 3 -15.17 0.36 -32.38
C LEU A 3 -14.71 1.02 -33.68
N ALA A 4 -15.47 2.00 -34.17
CA ALA A 4 -15.31 2.53 -35.53
C ALA A 4 -14.26 3.63 -35.65
N SER A 5 -14.00 4.39 -34.57
CA SER A 5 -12.99 5.47 -34.54
C SER A 5 -12.01 5.30 -33.38
N GLU A 6 -10.82 5.89 -33.51
CA GLU A 6 -9.84 5.97 -32.42
C GLU A 6 -10.37 6.76 -31.22
N GLU A 7 -11.14 7.82 -31.48
CA GLU A 7 -11.77 8.61 -30.42
C GLU A 7 -12.70 7.75 -29.54
N GLN A 8 -13.53 6.88 -30.14
CA GLN A 8 -14.38 5.96 -29.39
C GLN A 8 -13.58 4.90 -28.62
N LYS A 9 -12.41 4.50 -29.13
CA LYS A 9 -11.52 3.58 -28.43
C LYS A 9 -10.91 4.26 -27.20
N LEU A 10 -10.39 5.48 -27.36
CA LEU A 10 -9.81 6.26 -26.27
C LEU A 10 -10.86 6.64 -25.23
N GLU A 11 -12.06 7.04 -25.65
CA GLU A 11 -13.18 7.32 -24.73
C GLU A 11 -13.51 6.12 -23.84
N LYS A 12 -13.52 4.90 -24.40
CA LYS A 12 -13.69 3.69 -23.58
C LYS A 12 -12.51 3.42 -22.66
N MET A 13 -11.29 3.68 -23.11
CA MET A 13 -10.09 3.50 -22.28
C MET A 13 -10.00 4.53 -21.15
N ARG A 14 -10.60 5.71 -21.29
CA ARG A 14 -10.64 6.73 -20.22
C ARG A 14 -11.38 6.28 -18.96
N LEU A 15 -12.20 5.24 -19.04
CA LEU A 15 -12.76 4.59 -17.85
C LEU A 15 -11.67 3.99 -16.95
N TYR A 16 -10.51 3.66 -17.53
CA TYR A 16 -9.38 3.03 -16.85
C TYR A 16 -8.19 3.98 -16.72
N TRP A 17 -8.05 4.93 -17.65
CA TRP A 17 -7.00 5.94 -17.63
C TRP A 17 -7.60 7.31 -18.01
N PRO A 18 -8.13 8.07 -17.03
CA PRO A 18 -8.92 9.27 -17.27
C PRO A 18 -8.23 10.33 -18.15
N GLU A 19 -6.92 10.47 -18.02
CA GLU A 19 -6.09 11.46 -18.73
C GLU A 19 -5.89 11.12 -20.21
N LEU A 20 -6.15 9.88 -20.64
CA LEU A 20 -5.75 9.36 -21.93
C LEU A 20 -6.39 10.10 -23.12
N GLY A 21 -5.55 10.76 -23.93
CA GLY A 21 -5.97 11.58 -25.07
C GLY A 21 -6.90 12.73 -24.70
N SER A 22 -6.97 13.11 -23.42
CA SER A 22 -7.75 14.25 -22.94
C SER A 22 -6.95 15.54 -23.13
N LYS A 23 -7.59 16.63 -23.54
CA LYS A 23 -6.93 17.91 -23.85
C LYS A 23 -7.34 19.00 -22.87
N HIS A 24 -7.18 18.73 -21.58
CA HIS A 24 -7.42 19.73 -20.55
C HIS A 24 -6.11 20.40 -20.16
N GLU A 25 -6.16 21.69 -19.83
CA GLU A 25 -5.00 22.38 -19.26
C GLU A 25 -4.84 21.89 -17.82
N GLU A 26 -3.85 21.04 -17.58
CA GLU A 26 -3.46 20.68 -16.22
C GLU A 26 -2.62 21.79 -15.60
N GLN A 27 -3.07 22.23 -14.42
CA GLN A 27 -2.27 23.07 -13.55
C GLN A 27 -1.55 22.16 -12.56
N TRP A 28 -0.26 22.01 -12.77
CA TRP A 28 0.63 21.36 -11.81
C TRP A 28 1.23 22.42 -10.90
N ASP A 29 1.36 22.11 -9.61
CA ASP A 29 2.19 22.91 -8.72
C ASP A 29 3.67 22.77 -9.12
N ASP A 30 4.48 23.79 -8.84
CA ASP A 30 5.93 23.79 -9.11
C ASP A 30 6.66 22.68 -8.33
N CYS A 31 6.02 22.14 -7.29
CA CYS A 31 6.49 21.03 -6.47
C CYS A 31 6.04 19.64 -6.96
N ALA A 32 5.30 19.54 -8.07
CA ALA A 32 4.80 18.26 -8.56
C ALA A 32 5.95 17.31 -8.97
N PRO A 33 5.91 16.02 -8.58
CA PRO A 33 6.96 15.08 -8.94
C PRO A 33 7.07 14.89 -10.47
N PRO A 34 8.29 14.76 -11.04
CA PRO A 34 8.47 14.68 -12.50
C PRO A 34 7.80 13.47 -13.17
N GLY A 35 7.71 12.33 -12.47
CA GLY A 35 7.10 11.09 -12.96
C GLY A 35 5.62 11.24 -13.32
N PRO A 36 4.74 11.58 -12.36
CA PRO A 36 3.33 11.88 -12.60
C PRO A 36 3.11 12.94 -13.69
N VAL A 37 3.89 14.03 -13.65
CA VAL A 37 3.80 15.12 -14.64
C VAL A 37 4.12 14.61 -16.06
N ARG A 38 5.15 13.76 -16.19
CA ARG A 38 5.51 13.14 -17.46
C ARG A 38 4.42 12.17 -17.92
N GLN A 39 3.96 11.29 -17.05
CA GLN A 39 2.93 10.29 -17.34
C GLN A 39 1.67 10.97 -17.88
N SER A 40 1.14 11.97 -17.18
CA SER A 40 -0.06 12.67 -17.65
C SER A 40 0.17 13.37 -19.00
N ARG A 41 1.27 14.12 -19.15
CA ARG A 41 1.59 14.77 -20.43
C ARG A 41 1.69 13.80 -21.58
N GLU A 42 2.31 12.64 -21.38
CA GLU A 42 2.39 11.61 -22.42
C GLU A 42 1.01 10.99 -22.70
N ALA A 43 0.22 10.69 -21.66
CA ALA A 43 -1.13 10.15 -21.77
C ALA A 43 -2.07 11.08 -22.55
N GLN A 44 -2.05 12.39 -22.26
CA GLN A 44 -2.86 13.39 -22.95
C GLN A 44 -2.55 13.53 -24.45
N ASN A 45 -1.30 13.25 -24.84
CA ASN A 45 -0.84 13.34 -26.22
C ASN A 45 -1.18 12.09 -27.05
N VAL A 46 -1.73 11.04 -26.44
CA VAL A 46 -2.18 9.84 -27.16
C VAL A 46 -3.32 10.16 -28.11
N THR A 47 -3.16 9.79 -29.38
CA THR A 47 -4.19 9.97 -30.42
C THR A 47 -4.72 8.66 -30.99
N ARG A 48 -3.99 7.55 -30.80
CA ARG A 48 -4.38 6.22 -31.26
C ARG A 48 -4.15 5.21 -30.14
N LEU A 49 -5.03 4.21 -30.05
CA LEU A 49 -4.95 3.20 -28.98
C LEU A 49 -3.64 2.39 -29.02
N GLU A 50 -3.06 2.20 -30.21
CA GLU A 50 -1.80 1.49 -30.37
C GLU A 50 -0.58 2.22 -29.77
N ASP A 51 -0.69 3.53 -29.54
CA ASP A 51 0.39 4.33 -28.97
C ASP A 51 0.48 4.16 -27.45
N VAL A 52 -0.59 3.66 -26.80
CA VAL A 52 -0.69 3.51 -25.33
C VAL A 52 0.43 2.64 -24.77
N GLN A 53 0.82 1.58 -25.48
CA GLN A 53 1.89 0.67 -25.05
C GLN A 53 3.26 1.36 -24.88
N SER A 54 3.43 2.55 -25.46
CA SER A 54 4.67 3.32 -25.42
C SER A 54 4.61 4.51 -24.46
N VAL A 55 3.45 4.76 -23.86
CA VAL A 55 3.26 5.81 -22.87
C VAL A 55 3.97 5.43 -21.58
N TYR A 56 4.73 6.37 -21.03
CA TYR A 56 5.34 6.20 -19.73
C TYR A 56 4.28 6.06 -18.63
N HIS A 57 4.43 5.01 -17.81
CA HIS A 57 3.68 4.84 -16.57
C HIS A 57 4.68 4.63 -15.44
N GLN A 58 4.55 5.39 -14.35
CA GLN A 58 5.56 5.44 -13.29
C GLN A 58 5.78 4.08 -12.61
N TYR A 59 4.73 3.26 -12.52
CA TYR A 59 4.76 1.91 -11.93
C TYR A 59 4.35 0.85 -12.94
N ILE A 60 4.79 0.94 -14.19
CA ILE A 60 4.43 -0.03 -15.25
C ILE A 60 4.86 -1.47 -14.93
N ASP A 61 5.87 -1.62 -14.08
CA ASP A 61 6.36 -2.91 -13.57
C ASP A 61 5.62 -3.37 -12.30
N GLY A 62 4.63 -2.58 -11.87
CA GLY A 62 3.82 -2.81 -10.67
C GLY A 62 4.55 -2.52 -9.35
N ILE A 63 5.75 -1.94 -9.39
CA ILE A 63 6.55 -1.69 -8.19
C ILE A 63 6.62 -0.19 -7.89
N MET A 64 6.21 0.19 -6.69
CA MET A 64 6.46 1.53 -6.17
C MET A 64 7.88 1.58 -5.59
N PRO A 65 8.75 2.48 -6.07
CA PRO A 65 10.15 2.53 -5.65
C PRO A 65 10.27 2.92 -4.17
N PRO A 66 11.27 2.39 -3.45
CA PRO A 66 11.42 2.63 -2.02
C PRO A 66 11.85 4.06 -1.72
N THR A 67 11.14 4.73 -0.81
CA THR A 67 11.46 6.09 -0.34
C THR A 67 12.17 6.07 1.02
N LEU A 68 12.07 4.97 1.78
CA LEU A 68 12.80 4.75 3.04
C LEU A 68 14.24 4.27 2.77
N VAL A 69 15.05 5.14 2.17
CA VAL A 69 16.33 4.75 1.52
C VAL A 69 17.43 4.28 2.47
N THR A 70 17.47 4.75 3.73
CA THR A 70 18.52 4.32 4.69
C THR A 70 18.02 3.26 5.66
N ASP A 71 18.96 2.50 6.24
CA ASP A 71 18.64 1.54 7.30
C ASP A 71 18.00 2.22 8.52
N GLU A 72 18.39 3.46 8.82
CA GLU A 72 17.82 4.25 9.91
C GLU A 72 16.34 4.56 9.69
N TRP A 73 15.95 4.94 8.46
CA TRP A 73 14.55 5.22 8.12
C TRP A 73 13.69 3.96 8.18
N ARG A 74 14.20 2.84 7.66
CA ARG A 74 13.50 1.55 7.71
C ARG A 74 13.33 1.06 9.15
N GLN A 75 14.39 1.16 9.95
CA GLN A 75 14.35 0.77 11.35
C GLN A 75 13.35 1.64 12.14
N MET A 76 13.37 2.96 11.91
CA MET A 76 12.39 3.87 12.50
C MET A 76 10.96 3.48 12.15
N PHE A 77 10.67 3.20 10.88
CA PHE A 77 9.35 2.79 10.42
C PHE A 77 8.87 1.53 11.16
N LEU A 78 9.70 0.47 11.21
CA LEU A 78 9.35 -0.79 11.86
C LEU A 78 9.14 -0.63 13.37
N GLU A 79 9.97 0.17 14.05
CA GLU A 79 9.82 0.46 15.48
C GLU A 79 8.50 1.17 15.79
N VAL A 80 8.10 2.13 14.95
CA VAL A 80 6.84 2.85 15.15
C VAL A 80 5.64 1.94 14.88
N VAL A 81 5.68 1.15 13.80
CA VAL A 81 4.62 0.18 13.49
C VAL A 81 4.48 -0.84 14.62
N GLU A 82 5.57 -1.44 15.10
CA GLU A 82 5.55 -2.36 16.26
C GLU A 82 4.92 -1.68 17.47
N SER A 83 5.39 -0.48 17.84
CA SER A 83 4.92 0.22 19.03
C SER A 83 3.44 0.57 18.99
N VAL A 84 2.92 1.04 17.85
CA VAL A 84 1.50 1.41 17.72
C VAL A 84 0.61 0.18 17.67
N CYS A 85 1.06 -0.87 16.99
CA CYS A 85 0.32 -2.12 16.93
C CYS A 85 0.28 -2.82 18.31
N ASP A 86 1.37 -2.79 19.07
CA ASP A 86 1.44 -3.32 20.43
C ASP A 86 0.51 -2.53 21.37
N GLU A 87 0.50 -1.20 21.27
CA GLU A 87 -0.45 -0.34 21.98
C GLU A 87 -1.90 -0.74 21.68
N ALA A 88 -2.25 -0.92 20.39
CA ALA A 88 -3.59 -1.33 19.99
C ALA A 88 -3.98 -2.71 20.55
N ALA A 89 -3.07 -3.69 20.45
CA ALA A 89 -3.30 -5.03 20.97
C ALA A 89 -3.51 -5.04 22.50
N THR A 90 -2.85 -4.16 23.26
CA THR A 90 -3.03 -4.07 24.72
C THR A 90 -4.33 -3.37 25.15
N GLN A 91 -5.01 -2.65 24.26
CA GLN A 91 -6.32 -2.06 24.56
C GLN A 91 -7.41 -3.12 24.62
N ASP A 92 -7.22 -4.25 23.93
CA ASP A 92 -8.09 -5.40 24.04
C ASP A 92 -7.90 -6.09 25.40
N LYS A 93 -8.90 -5.95 26.27
CA LYS A 93 -8.86 -6.44 27.65
C LYS A 93 -9.02 -7.95 27.74
N GLU A 94 -9.32 -8.63 26.64
CA GLU A 94 -9.53 -10.08 26.61
C GLU A 94 -8.21 -10.86 26.39
N ASP A 95 -7.14 -10.21 25.90
CA ASP A 95 -5.82 -10.81 25.69
C ASP A 95 -4.72 -10.12 26.49
N GLU A 96 -4.58 -10.48 27.76
CA GLU A 96 -3.63 -9.82 28.66
C GLU A 96 -2.13 -9.95 28.27
N HIS A 97 -1.75 -10.72 27.24
CA HIS A 97 -0.33 -11.00 26.91
C HIS A 97 0.04 -11.08 25.41
N PHE A 98 -0.78 -10.59 24.48
CA PHE A 98 -0.35 -10.56 23.07
C PHE A 98 0.66 -9.44 22.84
N ARG A 99 1.87 -9.80 22.37
CA ARG A 99 2.90 -8.85 21.95
C ARG A 99 3.07 -8.91 20.45
N VAL A 100 3.01 -7.76 19.80
CA VAL A 100 3.25 -7.68 18.35
C VAL A 100 4.76 -7.79 18.11
N PRO A 101 5.25 -8.79 17.35
CA PRO A 101 6.65 -8.87 16.99
C PRO A 101 6.98 -7.89 15.86
N MET A 102 8.19 -7.32 15.88
CA MET A 102 8.71 -6.58 14.74
C MET A 102 8.73 -7.47 13.48
N CYS A 103 8.09 -7.00 12.40
CA CYS A 103 8.04 -7.76 11.16
C CYS A 103 9.27 -7.51 10.28
N HIS A 104 10.20 -8.46 10.28
CA HIS A 104 11.36 -8.43 9.40
C HIS A 104 11.01 -8.64 7.92
N GLU A 105 9.91 -9.32 7.60
CA GLU A 105 9.45 -9.51 6.22
C GLU A 105 8.95 -8.18 5.62
N LEU A 106 8.18 -7.40 6.40
CA LEU A 106 7.80 -6.04 6.04
C LEU A 106 9.05 -5.15 5.87
N GLY A 107 10.03 -5.29 6.77
CA GLY A 107 11.33 -4.62 6.66
C GLY A 107 12.10 -4.97 5.39
N HIS A 108 12.01 -6.23 4.96
CA HIS A 108 12.61 -6.68 3.70
C HIS A 108 11.84 -6.15 2.50
N PHE A 109 10.51 -6.10 2.55
CA PHE A 109 9.67 -5.52 1.50
C PHE A 109 10.01 -4.04 1.27
N ILE A 110 9.92 -3.21 2.30
CA ILE A 110 10.17 -1.74 2.22
C ILE A 110 11.60 -1.37 1.84
N LYS A 111 12.54 -2.33 1.90
CA LYS A 111 13.89 -2.15 1.39
C LYS A 111 13.94 -2.11 -0.14
N TYR A 112 13.04 -2.81 -0.81
CA TYR A 112 13.03 -2.97 -2.26
C TYR A 112 11.83 -2.30 -2.94
N ALA A 113 10.73 -2.09 -2.21
CA ALA A 113 9.52 -1.46 -2.73
C ALA A 113 8.72 -0.81 -1.59
N ASP A 114 8.21 0.39 -1.79
CA ASP A 114 7.26 1.00 -0.85
C ASP A 114 5.84 0.48 -1.01
N GLY A 115 5.59 -0.15 -2.17
CA GLY A 115 4.32 -0.76 -2.47
C GLY A 115 4.32 -1.52 -3.77
N VAL A 116 3.22 -2.24 -3.98
CA VAL A 116 2.91 -2.94 -5.23
C VAL A 116 1.56 -2.42 -5.71
N GLU A 117 1.52 -1.99 -6.96
CA GLU A 117 0.30 -1.60 -7.65
C GLU A 117 0.10 -2.55 -8.83
N ASP A 118 -1.15 -2.89 -9.13
CA ASP A 118 -1.44 -3.63 -10.35
C ASP A 118 -1.56 -2.62 -11.52
N PRO A 119 -0.57 -2.60 -12.45
CA PRO A 119 -0.62 -1.69 -13.59
C PRO A 119 -1.66 -2.12 -14.62
N ASP A 120 -2.29 -3.30 -14.47
CA ASP A 120 -3.38 -3.72 -15.34
C ASP A 120 -4.60 -2.81 -15.13
N PHE A 121 -4.65 -1.79 -15.99
CA PHE A 121 -5.77 -0.90 -16.26
C PHE A 121 -7.18 -1.54 -16.24
N PRO A 122 -7.44 -2.81 -16.63
CA PRO A 122 -8.79 -3.35 -16.53
C PRO A 122 -9.21 -3.69 -15.08
N ASN A 123 -9.70 -2.72 -14.31
CA ASN A 123 -10.42 -2.92 -13.02
C ASN A 123 -9.87 -4.11 -12.22
N SER A 124 -8.54 -4.17 -12.04
CA SER A 124 -7.93 -5.29 -11.36
C SER A 124 -8.57 -5.37 -9.98
N GLY A 125 -9.13 -6.53 -9.68
CA GLY A 125 -9.55 -6.88 -8.34
C GLY A 125 -8.33 -7.18 -7.47
N ILE A 126 -7.23 -6.40 -7.61
CA ILE A 126 -6.06 -6.34 -6.71
C ILE A 126 -5.87 -4.88 -6.22
N CYS A 127 -5.99 -4.66 -4.92
CA CYS A 127 -5.85 -3.35 -4.30
C CYS A 127 -4.35 -3.11 -4.10
N PRO A 128 -3.83 -1.90 -4.37
CA PRO A 128 -2.42 -1.63 -4.13
C PRO A 128 -2.07 -1.88 -2.68
N PHE A 129 -0.87 -2.42 -2.45
CA PHE A 129 -0.32 -2.65 -1.12
C PHE A 129 0.79 -1.63 -0.89
N GLU A 130 0.55 -0.59 -0.07
CA GLU A 130 1.45 0.57 0.10
C GLU A 130 1.77 0.84 1.59
N PRO A 131 2.38 -0.13 2.31
CA PRO A 131 2.55 -0.03 3.77
C PRO A 131 3.44 1.14 4.22
N ALA A 132 4.31 1.67 3.36
CA ALA A 132 5.20 2.78 3.70
C ALA A 132 4.51 4.17 3.62
N PHE A 133 3.32 4.26 3.02
CA PHE A 133 2.59 5.51 2.90
C PHE A 133 2.08 6.00 4.27
N PRO A 134 2.14 7.30 4.61
CA PRO A 134 2.58 8.45 3.79
C PRO A 134 4.04 8.87 4.05
N ILE A 135 4.87 8.00 4.62
CA ILE A 135 6.21 8.36 5.11
C ILE A 135 7.28 8.07 4.07
N GLY A 136 8.35 8.86 4.16
CA GLY A 136 9.47 8.82 3.25
C GLY A 136 9.49 10.07 2.40
N VAL A 137 10.51 10.17 1.56
CA VAL A 137 10.73 11.38 0.76
C VAL A 137 10.70 10.96 -0.70
N PRO A 138 9.61 11.25 -1.43
CA PRO A 138 9.41 10.81 -2.82
C PRO A 138 10.59 11.13 -3.74
N GLU A 139 11.26 12.24 -3.48
CA GLU A 139 12.46 12.66 -4.20
C GLU A 139 13.58 11.63 -4.10
N TYR A 140 13.73 10.94 -2.96
CA TYR A 140 14.75 9.92 -2.75
C TYR A 140 14.43 8.58 -3.43
N ALA A 141 13.22 8.37 -3.95
CA ALA A 141 12.94 7.25 -4.85
C ALA A 141 13.77 7.32 -6.15
N PHE A 142 14.29 8.51 -6.50
CA PHE A 142 15.12 8.75 -7.67
C PHE A 142 16.47 9.37 -7.27
N PRO A 143 17.34 8.63 -6.55
CA PRO A 143 18.53 9.19 -5.90
C PRO A 143 19.54 9.82 -6.89
N ASP A 144 19.51 9.41 -8.15
CA ASP A 144 20.37 9.93 -9.20
C ASP A 144 19.89 11.27 -9.80
N HIS A 145 18.70 11.75 -9.40
CA HIS A 145 18.13 12.96 -9.97
C HIS A 145 18.79 14.23 -9.38
N PRO A 146 19.26 15.20 -10.20
CA PRO A 146 20.03 16.35 -9.72
C PRO A 146 19.33 17.21 -8.66
N ALA A 147 17.99 17.29 -8.70
CA ALA A 147 17.21 18.00 -7.70
C ALA A 147 17.29 17.34 -6.31
N VAL A 148 17.45 16.01 -6.27
CA VAL A 148 17.49 15.18 -5.05
C VAL A 148 18.85 15.32 -4.37
N LEU A 149 19.92 15.32 -5.17
CA LEU A 149 21.29 15.52 -4.69
C LEU A 149 21.51 16.89 -4.02
N ALA A 150 20.64 17.86 -4.29
CA ALA A 150 20.68 19.20 -3.69
C ALA A 150 19.84 19.34 -2.43
N LEU A 151 19.01 18.34 -2.08
CA LEU A 151 18.14 18.40 -0.90
C LEU A 151 18.93 18.14 0.38
N PRO A 152 18.57 18.79 1.49
CA PRO A 152 19.08 18.41 2.80
C PRO A 152 18.64 16.99 3.14
N ALA A 153 19.46 16.30 3.95
CA ALA A 153 19.06 15.03 4.53
C ALA A 153 17.78 15.22 5.35
N PRO A 154 16.72 14.42 5.12
CA PRO A 154 15.47 14.57 5.84
C PRO A 154 15.64 14.22 7.32
N ASP A 155 14.88 14.91 8.18
CA ASP A 155 14.91 14.70 9.63
C ASP A 155 14.04 13.50 10.02
N VAL A 156 14.70 12.39 10.37
CA VAL A 156 14.06 11.14 10.82
C VAL A 156 13.13 11.37 12.01
N SER A 157 13.44 12.33 12.89
CA SER A 157 12.68 12.58 14.12
C SER A 157 11.30 13.15 13.82
N VAL A 158 11.23 14.10 12.87
CA VAL A 158 9.96 14.70 12.45
C VAL A 158 9.07 13.66 11.79
N SER A 159 9.64 12.83 10.91
CA SER A 159 8.89 11.75 10.26
C SER A 159 8.47 10.65 11.23
N ARG A 160 9.24 10.38 12.29
CA ARG A 160 8.86 9.44 13.35
C ARG A 160 7.58 9.88 14.06
N GLU A 161 7.51 11.13 14.50
CA GLU A 161 6.32 11.65 15.18
C GLU A 161 5.11 11.68 14.23
N TRP A 162 5.30 12.11 12.98
CA TRP A 162 4.22 12.14 12.00
C TRP A 162 3.68 10.73 11.66
N LEU A 163 4.57 9.75 11.49
CA LEU A 163 4.18 8.34 11.29
C LEU A 163 3.37 7.82 12.48
N LYS A 164 3.84 8.12 13.70
CA LYS A 164 3.17 7.68 14.91
C LYS A 164 1.77 8.28 15.02
N GLU A 165 1.63 9.60 14.84
CA GLU A 165 0.33 10.28 14.87
C GLU A 165 -0.62 9.72 13.80
N TYR A 166 -0.12 9.52 12.58
CA TYR A 166 -0.89 8.94 11.48
C TYR A 166 -1.39 7.53 11.83
N LEU A 167 -0.48 6.63 12.21
CA LEU A 167 -0.83 5.24 12.54
C LEU A 167 -1.75 5.16 13.76
N GLN A 168 -1.53 5.96 14.80
CA GLN A 168 -2.42 5.98 15.97
C GLN A 168 -3.83 6.44 15.58
N SER A 169 -3.95 7.47 14.73
CA SER A 169 -5.25 7.94 14.26
C SER A 169 -6.00 6.91 13.41
N TYR A 170 -5.28 5.94 12.84
CA TYR A 170 -5.81 4.96 11.90
C TYR A 170 -6.07 3.60 12.54
N ILE A 171 -5.14 3.12 13.36
CA ILE A 171 -5.17 1.80 14.02
C ILE A 171 -6.00 1.83 15.29
N LEU A 172 -5.94 2.93 16.05
CA LEU A 172 -6.64 3.06 17.32
C LEU A 172 -8.04 3.68 17.17
N ASP A 173 -8.45 4.00 15.93
CA ASP A 173 -9.81 4.42 15.66
C ASP A 173 -10.77 3.23 15.72
N GLU A 174 -12.01 3.45 16.14
CA GLU A 174 -13.01 2.39 16.37
C GLU A 174 -13.49 1.72 15.06
N SER A 175 -12.98 2.16 13.90
CA SER A 175 -13.25 1.62 12.57
C SER A 175 -12.41 0.37 12.28
N PHE A 176 -12.39 -0.58 13.22
CA PHE A 176 -11.73 -1.87 13.05
C PHE A 176 -12.17 -2.54 11.74
N ILE A 177 -11.19 -3.06 11.02
CA ILE A 177 -11.40 -3.74 9.73
C ILE A 177 -12.23 -5.00 9.97
N ASP A 178 -13.53 -4.94 9.65
CA ASP A 178 -14.40 -6.11 9.57
C ASP A 178 -14.12 -6.84 8.26
N GLY A 179 -13.12 -7.73 8.29
CA GLY A 179 -12.72 -8.57 7.17
C GLY A 179 -13.11 -10.03 7.41
N THR A 180 -13.61 -10.71 6.38
CA THR A 180 -13.80 -12.17 6.45
C THR A 180 -12.46 -12.86 6.28
N LEU A 181 -11.83 -13.27 7.37
CA LEU A 181 -10.62 -14.11 7.33
C LEU A 181 -10.96 -15.59 7.39
N ASP A 182 -9.96 -16.41 7.13
CA ASP A 182 -10.08 -17.85 7.33
C ASP A 182 -10.47 -18.17 8.78
N ARG A 183 -11.24 -19.23 8.98
CA ARG A 183 -11.88 -19.54 10.27
C ARG A 183 -10.88 -19.88 11.37
N ASP A 184 -9.64 -20.21 10.99
CA ASP A 184 -8.55 -20.59 11.88
C ASP A 184 -7.64 -19.41 12.25
N LEU A 185 -7.91 -18.19 11.76
CA LEU A 185 -7.11 -17.00 12.05
C LEU A 185 -7.88 -16.00 12.91
N GLU A 186 -7.25 -15.61 14.01
CA GLU A 186 -7.71 -14.53 14.87
C GLU A 186 -6.85 -13.29 14.64
N VAL A 187 -7.48 -12.18 14.26
CA VAL A 187 -6.81 -10.88 14.11
C VAL A 187 -6.58 -10.27 15.47
N LYS A 188 -5.36 -9.81 15.71
CA LYS A 188 -5.02 -9.03 16.90
C LYS A 188 -4.96 -7.54 16.62
N VAL A 189 -4.38 -7.18 15.48
CA VAL A 189 -4.25 -5.79 15.06
C VAL A 189 -3.98 -5.74 13.57
N GLY A 190 -4.39 -4.66 12.93
CA GLY A 190 -4.07 -4.41 11.53
C GLY A 190 -4.34 -2.98 11.11
N PHE A 191 -3.92 -2.65 9.91
CA PHE A 191 -4.15 -1.35 9.27
C PHE A 191 -4.35 -1.51 7.77
N GLN A 192 -5.03 -0.54 7.17
CA GLN A 192 -5.14 -0.45 5.72
C GLN A 192 -3.82 0.05 5.15
N THR A 193 -3.40 -0.54 4.05
CA THR A 193 -2.12 -0.22 3.39
C THR A 193 -2.30 0.41 2.03
N GLY A 194 -3.51 0.46 1.47
CA GLY A 194 -3.73 1.04 0.16
C GLY A 194 -5.20 1.00 -0.22
N LEU A 195 -5.56 1.79 -1.22
CA LEU A 195 -6.92 1.94 -1.72
C LEU A 195 -6.96 1.67 -3.21
N GLY A 196 -7.88 0.82 -3.62
CA GLY A 196 -8.17 0.48 -5.00
C GLY A 196 -9.60 0.91 -5.35
N SER A 197 -9.84 1.21 -6.62
CA SER A 197 -11.17 1.53 -7.12
C SER A 197 -11.66 0.40 -8.02
N HIS A 198 -12.84 -0.15 -7.72
CA HIS A 198 -13.56 -1.03 -8.62
C HIS A 198 -14.81 -0.31 -9.16
N ARG A 199 -14.77 0.05 -10.45
CA ARG A 199 -15.83 0.80 -11.15
C ARG A 199 -16.09 2.18 -10.49
N GLU A 200 -17.30 2.72 -10.65
CA GLU A 200 -17.65 4.08 -10.21
C GLU A 200 -17.92 4.20 -8.69
N TYR A 201 -18.00 3.09 -7.93
CA TYR A 201 -18.56 3.13 -6.58
C TYR A 201 -17.97 2.18 -5.51
N ASP A 202 -17.18 1.17 -5.87
CA ASP A 202 -16.65 0.23 -4.86
C ASP A 202 -15.16 0.49 -4.61
N THR A 203 -14.86 1.36 -3.64
CA THR A 203 -13.50 1.49 -3.10
C THR A 203 -13.25 0.31 -2.19
N TRP A 204 -12.10 -0.33 -2.36
CA TRP A 204 -11.70 -1.48 -1.56
C TRP A 204 -10.23 -1.31 -1.18
N TYR A 205 -9.83 -1.88 -0.05
CA TYR A 205 -8.55 -1.59 0.57
C TYR A 205 -7.71 -2.87 0.72
N SER A 206 -6.40 -2.71 0.70
CA SER A 206 -5.46 -3.73 1.12
C SER A 206 -5.18 -3.54 2.61
N THR A 207 -4.83 -4.62 3.31
CA THR A 207 -4.55 -4.56 4.74
C THR A 207 -3.28 -5.32 5.08
N TYR A 208 -2.64 -4.87 6.15
CA TYR A 208 -1.60 -5.61 6.83
C TYR A 208 -2.11 -6.03 8.21
N LEU A 209 -2.08 -7.33 8.50
CA LEU A 209 -2.69 -7.91 9.69
C LEU A 209 -1.66 -8.72 10.48
N TYR A 210 -1.70 -8.56 11.80
CA TYR A 210 -1.08 -9.47 12.75
C TYR A 210 -2.14 -10.46 13.24
N CYS A 211 -1.94 -11.73 12.91
CA CYS A 211 -2.85 -12.82 13.25
C CYS A 211 -2.18 -13.85 14.15
N ARG A 212 -2.97 -14.56 14.95
CA ARG A 212 -2.59 -15.85 15.54
C ARG A 212 -3.53 -16.95 15.06
N ARG A 213 -3.12 -18.21 15.18
CA ARG A 213 -4.04 -19.33 14.97
C ARG A 213 -5.05 -19.38 16.11
N SER A 214 -6.33 -19.56 15.79
CA SER A 214 -7.39 -19.77 16.78
C SER A 214 -7.18 -21.11 17.49
N ASP A 215 -7.26 -21.12 18.83
CA ASP A 215 -7.01 -22.31 19.66
C ASP A 215 -8.17 -23.34 19.64
N ASP A 216 -9.22 -23.11 18.82
CA ASP A 216 -10.43 -23.95 18.74
C ASP A 216 -10.22 -25.33 18.10
N GLU A 217 -9.00 -25.67 17.67
CA GLU A 217 -8.59 -27.01 17.22
C GLU A 217 -7.59 -27.69 18.18
N SER A 218 -7.80 -27.57 19.49
CA SER A 218 -7.29 -28.60 20.39
C SER A 218 -8.18 -29.83 20.25
N ASP A 219 -7.90 -30.64 19.23
CA ASP A 219 -8.33 -32.03 19.21
C ASP A 219 -7.85 -32.68 20.51
N ASP A 220 -8.81 -32.97 21.39
CA ASP A 220 -8.68 -33.83 22.56
C ASP A 220 -8.23 -35.23 22.10
N GLU A 221 -6.96 -35.40 21.75
CA GLU A 221 -6.30 -36.71 21.75
C GLU A 221 -6.00 -37.13 23.20
N SER A 222 -7.04 -37.21 24.03
CA SER A 222 -7.01 -38.05 25.22
C SER A 222 -7.43 -39.47 24.81
N HIS A 223 -6.48 -40.18 24.20
CA HIS A 223 -6.55 -41.64 24.13
C HIS A 223 -6.46 -42.19 25.56
N ASP A 224 -7.64 -42.38 26.16
CA ASP A 224 -7.85 -43.13 27.37
C ASP A 224 -7.50 -44.62 27.12
N GLU A 225 -6.21 -44.95 27.22
CA GLU A 225 -5.78 -46.32 27.50
C GLU A 225 -5.80 -46.56 29.02
N THR A 226 -7.00 -46.59 29.60
CA THR A 226 -7.26 -47.38 30.80
C THR A 226 -8.29 -48.47 30.54
N LEU A 227 -7.82 -49.58 30.00
CA LEU A 227 -8.47 -50.89 30.17
C LEU A 227 -7.51 -51.83 30.90
N LYS A 228 -7.72 -51.93 32.21
CA LYS A 228 -7.42 -53.13 33.00
C LYS A 228 -8.68 -53.99 33.02
N ASP A 229 -8.63 -55.15 32.38
CA ASP A 229 -8.80 -56.48 32.99
C ASP A 229 -8.60 -57.59 31.94
#